data_AF-A0A382X1B2-F1
#
_entry.id   AF-A0A382X1B2-F1
#
_cell.length_a   1.000
_cell.length_b   1.000
_cell.length_c   1.000
_cell.angle_alpha   90.00
_cell.angle_beta   90.00
_cell.angle_gamma   90.00
#
_symmetry.space_group_name_H-M   'P 1'
#
loop_
_entity.id
_entity.type
_entity.pdbx_description
1 polymer ?
#
loop_
_entity_poly.entity_id
_entity_poly.type
_entity_poly.pdbx_seq_one_letter_code
_entity_poly.pdbx_strand_id
1 'polypeptide(L)'
;SIDTADQLFFERPEEQATPENEAPDLEEKAPKKRTNYKKRYDDLKRHYDEKVSEFKQREQEFLAQTSQEYQTPKTQEELEKFKQEHPDLYDTVETVAHLRSTEQVNQLQEQLHASQQREAQIVRREAEADLLSRHPDFEDIRGSDNFHEWAKTQPEQIQEWVYNNSNNAVLASKAIDLYKMENGLQSQIKSQPEKKGSAADIVSTKTTTVDTKQPKIWTEREIAAMSLDQFDKYEDEIQQAMSEGRVVKQ
;
A
#
# COMPACT_ATOMS: atom_id res chain seq x y z
N SER A 1 10.71 -6.17 12.39
CA SER A 1 10.41 -5.78 13.77
C SER A 1 11.72 -5.55 14.48
N ILE A 2 11.80 -4.46 15.23
CA ILE A 2 12.99 -3.93 15.91
C ILE A 2 13.44 -4.95 16.96
N ASP A 3 14.64 -5.52 16.80
CA ASP A 3 15.28 -6.30 17.86
C ASP A 3 15.80 -5.34 18.94
N THR A 4 15.23 -5.54 20.10
CA THR A 4 15.22 -4.66 21.26
C THR A 4 16.61 -4.56 21.89
N ALA A 5 17.14 -3.34 21.93
CA ALA A 5 18.35 -2.95 22.65
C ALA A 5 18.12 -2.92 24.18
N ASP A 6 17.76 -4.06 24.78
CA ASP A 6 17.33 -4.10 26.19
C ASP A 6 17.99 -5.20 27.05
N GLN A 7 19.11 -5.77 26.62
CA GLN A 7 19.86 -6.76 27.42
C GLN A 7 21.16 -6.23 28.04
N LEU A 8 21.18 -4.94 28.42
CA LEU A 8 22.27 -4.35 29.19
C LEU A 8 21.75 -3.70 30.49
N PHE A 9 21.00 -4.45 31.27
CA PHE A 9 20.72 -4.09 32.67
C PHE A 9 21.73 -4.78 33.60
N PHE A 10 22.59 -3.97 34.21
CA PHE A 10 23.44 -4.39 35.33
C PHE A 10 22.55 -4.71 36.54
N GLU A 11 22.62 -5.96 37.01
CA GLU A 11 21.96 -6.43 38.22
C GLU A 11 22.66 -5.83 39.46
N ARG A 12 21.93 -5.08 40.28
CA ARG A 12 22.43 -4.46 41.52
C ARG A 12 22.26 -5.47 42.67
N PRO A 13 23.31 -5.81 43.43
CA PRO A 13 23.14 -6.68 44.59
C PRO A 13 22.39 -5.95 45.70
N GLU A 14 21.28 -6.51 46.16
CA GLU A 14 20.63 -6.14 47.41
C GLU A 14 21.36 -6.81 48.60
N GLU A 15 21.89 -6.01 49.53
CA GLU A 15 22.32 -6.50 50.84
C GLU A 15 21.42 -5.89 51.92
N GLN A 16 20.64 -6.76 52.58
CA GLN A 16 19.87 -6.48 53.79
C GLN A 16 20.67 -6.81 55.07
N ALA A 17 20.78 -5.81 55.95
CA ALA A 17 20.59 -5.81 57.41
C ALA A 17 21.33 -6.81 58.37
N THR A 18 22.34 -6.28 59.10
CA THR A 18 22.60 -6.22 60.58
C THR A 18 22.50 -7.48 61.50
N PRO A 19 23.35 -7.60 62.58
CA PRO A 19 23.07 -6.93 63.87
C PRO A 19 24.27 -6.44 64.73
N GLU A 20 23.92 -5.46 65.59
CA GLU A 20 24.44 -5.13 66.93
C GLU A 20 25.95 -5.06 67.22
N ASN A 21 26.44 -3.84 67.51
CA ASN A 21 26.91 -3.53 68.87
C ASN A 21 27.07 -2.01 69.10
N GLU A 22 26.29 -1.53 70.05
CA GLU A 22 26.70 -0.66 71.16
C GLU A 22 27.52 0.61 70.84
N ALA A 23 26.84 1.75 70.95
CA ALA A 23 27.50 3.04 71.10
C ALA A 23 28.19 3.13 72.47
N PRO A 24 29.39 3.72 72.53
CA PRO A 24 29.66 4.64 73.61
C PRO A 24 29.98 6.04 73.10
N ASP A 25 29.52 6.96 73.92
CA ASP A 25 29.55 8.40 73.80
C ASP A 25 30.96 8.99 73.94
N LEU A 26 31.14 10.13 73.28
CA LEU A 26 32.07 11.24 73.54
C LEU A 26 33.62 11.06 73.58
N GLU A 27 34.21 12.04 72.88
CA GLU A 27 35.52 12.69 73.09
C GLU A 27 36.78 12.26 72.33
N GLU A 28 37.18 13.20 71.45
CA GLU A 28 38.54 13.71 71.21
C GLU A 28 39.56 12.95 70.32
N LYS A 29 40.16 13.78 69.43
CA LYS A 29 41.55 13.76 68.91
C LYS A 29 41.89 12.99 67.60
N ALA A 30 42.06 13.80 66.55
CA ALA A 30 43.24 13.87 65.67
C ALA A 30 43.14 13.41 64.18
N PRO A 31 43.82 14.12 63.25
CA PRO A 31 43.53 14.12 61.82
C PRO A 31 44.48 13.17 61.05
N LYS A 32 44.13 11.89 60.92
CA LYS A 32 44.95 10.94 60.12
C LYS A 32 44.16 10.06 59.13
N LYS A 33 42.83 10.11 59.12
CA LYS A 33 42.00 9.32 58.19
C LYS A 33 41.68 10.03 56.86
N ARG A 34 41.69 11.37 56.82
CA ARG A 34 41.36 12.17 55.63
C ARG A 34 42.31 11.96 54.44
N THR A 35 43.58 11.70 54.70
CA THR A 35 44.60 11.52 53.65
C THR A 35 44.46 10.21 52.88
N ASN A 36 43.88 9.17 53.50
CA ASN A 36 43.67 7.87 52.85
C ASN A 36 42.46 7.91 51.89
N TYR A 37 41.35 8.52 52.28
CA TYR A 37 40.19 8.68 51.38
C TYR A 37 40.50 9.49 50.12
N LYS A 38 41.32 10.54 50.24
CA LYS A 38 41.78 11.35 49.11
C LYS A 38 42.56 10.49 48.10
N LYS A 39 43.51 9.68 48.59
CA LYS A 39 44.31 8.77 47.75
C LYS A 39 43.44 7.72 47.07
N ARG A 40 42.53 7.08 47.82
CA ARG A 40 41.59 6.10 47.24
C ARG A 40 40.70 6.71 46.16
N TYR A 41 40.28 7.96 46.32
CA TYR A 41 39.50 8.66 45.31
C TYR A 41 40.34 9.00 44.08
N ASP A 42 41.55 9.53 44.27
CA ASP A 42 42.45 9.86 43.16
C ASP A 42 42.87 8.60 42.38
N ASP A 43 43.11 7.48 43.06
CA ASP A 43 43.40 6.17 42.45
C ASP A 43 42.18 5.60 41.72
N LEU A 44 40.98 5.67 42.32
CA LEU A 44 39.74 5.24 41.67
C LEU A 44 39.43 6.08 40.42
N LYS A 45 39.63 7.40 40.51
CA LYS A 45 39.48 8.32 39.39
C LYS A 45 40.49 8.00 38.29
N ARG A 46 41.75 7.73 38.66
CA ARG A 46 42.79 7.35 37.70
C ARG A 46 42.46 6.06 36.96
N HIS A 47 41.99 5.03 37.67
CA HIS A 47 41.56 3.78 37.05
C HIS A 47 40.33 3.97 36.16
N TYR A 48 39.39 4.84 36.57
CA TYR A 48 38.24 5.19 35.72
C TYR A 48 38.67 5.93 34.45
N ASP A 49 39.54 6.94 34.58
CA ASP A 49 40.08 7.70 33.46
C ASP A 49 40.88 6.79 32.51
N GLU A 50 41.65 5.84 33.06
CA GLU A 50 42.37 4.80 32.31
C GLU A 50 41.41 3.88 31.56
N LYS A 51 40.38 3.33 32.23
CA LYS A 51 39.35 2.49 31.59
C LYS A 51 38.57 3.22 30.50
N VAL A 52 38.26 4.50 30.70
CA VAL A 52 37.62 5.34 29.68
C VAL A 52 38.55 5.55 28.49
N SER A 53 39.85 5.71 28.71
CA SER A 53 40.83 5.84 27.62
C SER A 53 41.01 4.54 26.85
N GLU A 54 41.08 3.39 27.53
CA GLU A 54 41.14 2.06 26.92
C GLU A 54 39.89 1.80 26.08
N PHE A 55 38.71 2.16 26.60
CA PHE A 55 37.44 2.00 25.87
C PHE A 55 37.42 2.86 24.61
N LYS A 56 37.82 4.14 24.70
CA LYS A 56 37.90 5.04 23.54
C LYS A 56 38.91 4.57 22.50
N GLN A 57 40.07 4.04 22.92
CA GLN A 57 41.05 3.46 22.01
C GLN A 57 40.47 2.24 21.29
N ARG A 58 39.81 1.35 22.03
CA ARG A 58 39.16 0.17 21.45
C ARG A 58 38.03 0.54 20.49
N GLU A 59 37.24 1.56 20.80
CA GLU A 59 36.23 2.10 19.88
C GLU A 59 36.88 2.67 18.62
N GLN A 60 37.98 3.41 18.75
CA GLN A 60 38.70 3.94 17.59
C GLN A 60 39.30 2.82 16.72
N GLU A 61 39.86 1.78 17.32
CA GLU A 61 40.38 0.61 16.60
C GLU A 61 39.25 -0.17 15.91
N PHE A 62 38.13 -0.36 16.60
CA PHE A 62 36.96 -1.05 16.05
C PHE A 62 36.30 -0.26 14.92
N LEU A 63 36.20 1.07 15.07
CA LEU A 63 35.73 1.96 14.02
C LEU A 63 36.70 1.98 12.84
N ALA A 64 38.01 1.96 13.07
CA ALA A 64 39.01 1.89 11.99
C ALA A 64 38.95 0.56 11.22
N GLN A 65 38.66 -0.56 11.91
CA GLN A 65 38.42 -1.87 11.28
C GLN A 65 37.09 -1.89 10.50
N THR A 66 36.03 -1.31 11.07
CA THR A 66 34.70 -1.25 10.44
C THR A 66 34.63 -0.22 9.31
N SER A 67 35.48 0.80 9.32
CA SER A 67 35.61 1.82 8.26
C SER A 67 36.33 1.28 7.02
N GLN A 68 36.76 0.01 7.01
CA GLN A 68 36.99 -0.69 5.75
C GLN A 68 35.62 -0.85 5.08
N GLU A 69 35.22 0.20 4.33
CA GLU A 69 34.00 0.20 3.54
C GLU A 69 33.96 -1.09 2.71
N TYR A 70 32.98 -1.94 3.02
CA TYR A 70 32.69 -3.12 2.24
C TYR A 70 32.22 -2.67 0.86
N GLN A 71 33.17 -2.56 -0.07
CA GLN A 71 32.86 -2.31 -1.46
C GLN A 71 32.38 -3.63 -2.05
N THR A 72 31.08 -3.72 -2.31
CA THR A 72 30.50 -4.86 -3.04
C THR A 72 31.28 -5.01 -4.36
N PRO A 73 31.82 -6.20 -4.70
CA PRO A 73 32.52 -6.39 -5.97
C PRO A 73 31.56 -6.08 -7.12
N LYS A 74 31.92 -5.10 -7.96
CA LYS A 74 31.05 -4.58 -9.04
C LYS A 74 31.33 -5.27 -10.37
N THR A 75 32.43 -6.00 -10.48
CA THR A 75 32.88 -6.65 -11.71
C THR A 75 33.05 -8.16 -11.53
N GLN A 76 32.84 -8.93 -12.61
CA GLN A 76 32.95 -10.39 -12.60
C GLN A 76 34.34 -10.87 -12.14
N GLU A 77 35.40 -10.16 -12.53
CA GLU A 77 36.78 -10.48 -12.17
C GLU A 77 37.07 -10.22 -10.66
N GLU A 78 36.47 -9.19 -10.08
CA GLU A 78 36.58 -8.91 -8.64
C GLU A 78 35.78 -9.93 -7.81
N LEU A 79 34.65 -10.41 -8.33
CA LEU A 79 33.87 -11.46 -7.69
C LEU A 79 34.62 -12.81 -7.66
N GLU A 80 35.38 -13.12 -8.72
CA GLU A 80 36.22 -14.32 -8.76
C GLU A 80 37.39 -14.25 -7.77
N LYS A 81 38.02 -13.08 -7.61
CA LYS A 81 39.05 -12.87 -6.57
C LYS A 81 38.45 -12.96 -5.17
N PHE A 82 37.28 -12.35 -4.95
CA PHE A 82 36.56 -12.44 -3.68
C PHE A 82 36.19 -13.88 -3.33
N LYS A 83 35.75 -14.67 -4.32
CA LYS A 83 35.47 -16.11 -4.14
C LYS A 83 36.72 -16.89 -3.72
N GLN A 84 37.90 -16.53 -4.24
CA GLN A 84 39.17 -17.17 -3.87
C GLN A 84 39.64 -16.77 -2.47
N GLU A 85 39.49 -15.50 -2.10
CA GLU A 85 39.95 -14.95 -0.81
C GLU A 85 38.98 -15.30 0.35
N HIS A 86 37.69 -15.41 0.05
CA HIS A 86 36.63 -15.61 1.04
C HIS A 86 35.54 -16.59 0.55
N PRO A 87 35.85 -17.89 0.41
CA PRO A 87 34.89 -18.89 -0.07
C PRO A 87 33.65 -19.01 0.82
N ASP A 88 33.82 -18.99 2.14
CA ASP A 88 32.70 -19.11 3.10
C ASP A 88 31.70 -17.94 3.01
N LEU A 89 32.21 -16.72 2.76
CA LEU A 89 31.35 -15.55 2.57
C LEU A 89 30.65 -15.57 1.22
N TYR A 90 31.33 -16.04 0.17
CA TYR A 90 30.75 -16.15 -1.16
C TYR A 90 29.53 -17.09 -1.18
N ASP A 91 29.64 -18.29 -0.60
CA ASP A 91 28.54 -19.27 -0.60
C ASP A 91 27.29 -18.73 0.11
N THR A 92 27.47 -17.99 1.20
CA THR A 92 26.36 -17.35 1.92
C THR A 92 25.73 -16.20 1.13
N VAL A 93 26.55 -15.35 0.49
CA VAL A 93 26.06 -14.25 -0.36
C VAL A 93 25.35 -14.78 -1.60
N GLU A 94 25.88 -15.84 -2.22
CA GLU A 94 25.24 -16.53 -3.35
C GLU A 94 23.87 -17.09 -2.94
N THR A 95 23.80 -17.77 -1.79
CA THR A 95 22.52 -18.31 -1.27
C THR A 95 21.52 -17.18 -0.99
N VAL A 96 21.94 -16.09 -0.33
CA VAL A 96 21.07 -14.93 -0.07
C VAL A 96 20.62 -14.26 -1.36
N ALA A 97 21.51 -14.15 -2.36
CA ALA A 97 21.16 -13.62 -3.67
C ALA A 97 20.15 -14.51 -4.40
N HIS A 98 20.32 -15.83 -4.34
CA HIS A 98 19.40 -16.79 -4.94
C HIS A 98 18.03 -16.75 -4.26
N LEU A 99 17.99 -16.67 -2.93
CA LEU A 99 16.75 -16.53 -2.15
C LEU A 99 16.02 -15.24 -2.51
N ARG A 100 16.72 -14.10 -2.56
CA ARG A 100 16.15 -12.81 -2.96
C ARG A 100 15.65 -12.81 -4.40
N SER A 101 16.40 -13.42 -5.32
CA SER A 101 15.97 -13.55 -6.72
C SER A 101 14.71 -14.41 -6.83
N THR A 102 14.66 -15.53 -6.12
CA THR A 102 13.48 -16.41 -6.07
C THR A 102 12.28 -15.68 -5.49
N GLU A 103 12.47 -14.92 -4.40
CA GLU A 103 11.41 -14.09 -3.81
C GLU A 103 10.88 -13.04 -4.80
N GLN A 104 11.77 -12.32 -5.49
CA GLN A 104 11.38 -11.35 -6.51
C GLN A 104 10.61 -12.00 -7.67
N VAL A 105 11.06 -13.16 -8.15
CA VAL A 105 10.36 -13.90 -9.21
C VAL A 105 8.98 -14.35 -8.74
N ASN A 106 8.86 -14.86 -7.51
CA ASN A 106 7.58 -15.26 -6.94
C ASN A 106 6.63 -14.08 -6.80
N GLN A 107 7.12 -12.92 -6.31
CA GLN A 107 6.33 -11.69 -6.22
C GLN A 107 5.85 -11.22 -7.61
N LEU A 108 6.71 -11.28 -8.63
CA LEU A 108 6.35 -10.93 -10.01
C LEU A 108 5.32 -11.92 -10.59
N GLN A 109 5.47 -13.21 -10.33
CA GLN A 109 4.51 -14.23 -10.76
C GLN A 109 3.14 -14.03 -10.10
N GLU A 110 3.09 -13.70 -8.81
CA GLU A 110 1.85 -13.42 -8.09
C GLU A 110 1.16 -12.17 -8.66
N GLN A 111 1.91 -11.09 -8.89
CA GLN A 111 1.36 -9.87 -9.51
C GLN A 111 0.83 -10.13 -10.92
N LEU A 112 1.57 -10.91 -11.72
CA LEU A 112 1.17 -11.30 -13.06
C LEU A 112 -0.12 -12.12 -13.02
N HIS A 113 -0.22 -13.10 -12.14
CA HIS A 113 -1.43 -13.91 -11.97
C HIS A 113 -2.63 -13.06 -11.52
N ALA A 114 -2.45 -12.17 -10.55
CA ALA A 114 -3.49 -11.23 -10.13
C ALA A 114 -3.92 -10.26 -11.25
N SER A 115 -3.00 -9.88 -12.13
CA SER A 115 -3.31 -9.06 -13.31
C SER A 115 -4.11 -9.86 -14.35
N GLN A 116 -3.68 -11.09 -14.66
CA GLN A 116 -4.38 -11.98 -15.59
C GLN A 116 -5.80 -12.30 -15.12
N GLN A 117 -5.99 -12.54 -13.82
CA GLN A 117 -7.32 -12.75 -13.25
C GLN A 117 -8.22 -11.52 -13.41
N ARG A 118 -7.68 -10.31 -13.18
CA ARG A 118 -8.43 -9.06 -13.40
C ARG A 118 -8.77 -8.87 -14.87
N GLU A 119 -7.84 -9.13 -15.78
CA GLU A 119 -8.06 -9.06 -17.23
C GLU A 119 -9.15 -10.04 -17.66
N ALA A 120 -9.09 -11.29 -17.23
CA ALA A 120 -10.11 -12.29 -17.52
C ALA A 120 -11.50 -11.88 -17.01
N GLN A 121 -11.58 -11.28 -15.82
CA GLN A 121 -12.85 -10.74 -15.28
C GLN A 121 -13.37 -9.55 -16.10
N ILE A 122 -12.50 -8.66 -16.56
CA ILE A 122 -12.88 -7.52 -17.41
C ILE A 122 -13.43 -8.04 -18.74
N VAL A 123 -12.69 -8.91 -19.42
CA VAL A 123 -13.12 -9.51 -20.68
C VAL A 123 -14.47 -10.20 -20.54
N ARG A 124 -14.68 -10.96 -19.46
CA ARG A 124 -15.96 -11.60 -19.17
C ARG A 124 -17.08 -10.57 -18.96
N ARG A 125 -16.84 -9.52 -18.18
CA ARG A 125 -17.84 -8.46 -17.93
C ARG A 125 -18.19 -7.70 -19.20
N GLU A 126 -17.19 -7.38 -20.02
CA GLU A 126 -17.39 -6.73 -21.32
C GLU A 126 -18.19 -7.65 -22.25
N ALA A 127 -17.86 -8.94 -22.28
CA ALA A 127 -18.64 -9.91 -23.05
C ALA A 127 -20.10 -10.02 -22.56
N GLU A 128 -20.33 -10.06 -21.25
CA GLU A 128 -21.69 -10.06 -20.67
C GLU A 128 -22.45 -8.77 -21.01
N ALA A 129 -21.80 -7.60 -20.96
CA ALA A 129 -22.40 -6.32 -21.31
C ALA A 129 -22.77 -6.23 -22.80
N ASP A 130 -21.86 -6.66 -23.68
CA ASP A 130 -22.10 -6.76 -25.12
C ASP A 130 -23.27 -7.71 -25.42
N LEU A 131 -23.34 -8.84 -24.72
CA LEU A 131 -24.41 -9.81 -24.87
C LEU A 131 -25.77 -9.24 -24.44
N LEU A 132 -25.81 -8.57 -23.29
CA LEU A 132 -27.03 -7.93 -22.77
C LEU A 132 -27.51 -6.79 -23.68
N SER A 133 -26.57 -6.06 -24.30
CA SER A 133 -26.90 -5.00 -25.26
C SER A 133 -27.62 -5.54 -26.51
N ARG A 134 -27.23 -6.74 -26.97
CA ARG A 134 -27.84 -7.42 -28.13
C ARG A 134 -29.10 -8.18 -27.76
N HIS A 135 -29.12 -8.77 -26.58
CA HIS A 135 -30.21 -9.59 -26.06
C HIS A 135 -30.55 -9.16 -24.64
N PRO A 136 -31.44 -8.16 -24.46
CA PRO A 136 -31.89 -7.73 -23.14
C PRO A 136 -32.63 -8.83 -22.34
N ASP A 137 -33.18 -9.81 -23.06
CA ASP A 137 -33.85 -11.01 -22.56
C ASP A 137 -32.88 -12.18 -22.32
N PHE A 138 -31.57 -11.94 -22.40
CA PHE A 138 -30.55 -12.96 -22.18
C PHE A 138 -30.67 -13.63 -20.81
N GLU A 139 -30.85 -12.86 -19.74
CA GLU A 139 -30.96 -13.40 -18.37
C GLU A 139 -32.15 -14.38 -18.24
N ASP A 140 -33.27 -14.06 -18.89
CA ASP A 140 -34.47 -14.93 -18.88
C ASP A 140 -34.23 -16.21 -19.69
N ILE A 141 -33.59 -16.09 -20.87
CA ILE A 141 -33.28 -17.23 -21.75
C ILE A 141 -32.25 -18.15 -21.10
N ARG A 142 -31.23 -17.58 -20.46
CA ARG A 142 -30.16 -18.31 -19.77
C ARG A 142 -30.70 -19.14 -18.61
N GLY A 143 -31.73 -18.67 -17.92
CA GLY A 143 -32.39 -19.42 -16.84
C GLY A 143 -33.46 -20.40 -17.31
N SER A 144 -33.74 -20.47 -18.62
CA SER A 144 -34.86 -21.28 -19.13
C SER A 144 -34.43 -22.71 -19.45
N ASP A 145 -35.19 -23.68 -18.95
CA ASP A 145 -34.98 -25.09 -19.25
C ASP A 145 -35.14 -25.38 -20.76
N ASN A 146 -36.08 -24.71 -21.43
CA ASN A 146 -36.32 -24.84 -22.86
C ASN A 146 -35.07 -24.50 -23.69
N PHE A 147 -34.32 -23.46 -23.30
CA PHE A 147 -33.08 -23.10 -23.98
C PHE A 147 -31.99 -24.15 -23.79
N HIS A 148 -31.87 -24.72 -22.59
CA HIS A 148 -30.91 -25.79 -22.32
C HIS A 148 -31.28 -27.10 -23.00
N GLU A 149 -32.56 -27.44 -23.08
CA GLU A 149 -33.06 -28.59 -23.85
C GLU A 149 -32.79 -28.42 -25.34
N TRP A 150 -33.10 -27.25 -25.89
CA TRP A 150 -32.73 -26.90 -27.27
C TRP A 150 -31.22 -26.99 -27.48
N ALA A 151 -30.40 -26.42 -26.59
CA ALA A 151 -28.95 -26.45 -26.73
C ALA A 151 -28.41 -27.89 -26.78
N LYS A 152 -28.98 -28.82 -26.01
CA LYS A 152 -28.59 -30.24 -26.00
C LYS A 152 -28.90 -30.98 -27.31
N THR A 153 -29.90 -30.54 -28.08
CA THR A 153 -30.21 -31.15 -29.38
C THR A 153 -29.32 -30.62 -30.50
N GLN A 154 -28.63 -29.49 -30.27
CA GLN A 154 -27.71 -28.91 -31.24
C GLN A 154 -26.39 -29.68 -31.33
N PRO A 155 -25.65 -29.56 -32.45
CA PRO A 155 -24.29 -30.12 -32.57
C PRO A 155 -23.33 -29.58 -31.50
N GLU A 156 -22.28 -30.35 -31.22
CA GLU A 156 -21.25 -30.03 -30.21
C GLU A 156 -20.71 -28.59 -30.35
N GLN A 157 -20.47 -28.14 -31.57
CA GLN A 157 -19.99 -26.78 -31.84
C GLN A 157 -20.93 -25.67 -31.32
N ILE A 158 -22.25 -25.86 -31.38
CA ILE A 158 -23.22 -24.87 -30.87
C ILE A 158 -23.34 -25.01 -29.35
N GLN A 159 -23.24 -26.22 -28.81
CA GLN A 159 -23.20 -26.45 -27.36
C GLN A 159 -22.00 -25.73 -26.73
N GLU A 160 -20.85 -25.74 -27.38
CA GLU A 160 -19.66 -25.01 -26.95
C GLU A 160 -19.90 -23.50 -26.88
N TRP A 161 -20.67 -22.93 -27.81
CA TRP A 161 -20.99 -21.50 -27.80
C TRP A 161 -21.84 -21.09 -26.59
N VAL A 162 -22.66 -22.02 -26.08
CA VAL A 162 -23.55 -21.81 -24.93
C VAL A 162 -22.82 -22.05 -23.60
N TYR A 163 -22.02 -23.11 -23.50
CA TYR A 163 -21.45 -23.56 -22.21
C TYR A 163 -19.97 -23.23 -22.00
N ASN A 164 -19.15 -23.27 -23.05
CA ASN A 164 -17.69 -23.18 -22.92
C ASN A 164 -17.12 -21.80 -23.29
N ASN A 165 -17.99 -20.84 -23.56
CA ASN A 165 -17.60 -19.56 -24.12
C ASN A 165 -17.84 -18.40 -23.15
N SER A 166 -16.98 -18.29 -22.15
CA SER A 166 -17.05 -17.21 -21.15
C SER A 166 -16.61 -15.83 -21.68
N ASN A 167 -15.89 -15.79 -22.81
CA ASN A 167 -15.15 -14.60 -23.23
C ASN A 167 -15.53 -14.08 -24.63
N ASN A 168 -16.33 -14.81 -25.41
CA ASN A 168 -16.71 -14.39 -26.77
C ASN A 168 -18.23 -14.19 -26.86
N ALA A 169 -18.68 -12.97 -26.53
CA ALA A 169 -20.08 -12.57 -26.62
C ALA A 169 -20.72 -12.80 -28.00
N VAL A 170 -19.92 -12.78 -29.08
CA VAL A 170 -20.43 -12.89 -30.45
C VAL A 170 -20.96 -14.28 -30.76
N LEU A 171 -20.29 -15.34 -30.29
CA LEU A 171 -20.76 -16.70 -30.53
C LEU A 171 -21.96 -17.03 -29.62
N ALA A 172 -21.94 -16.55 -28.37
CA ALA A 172 -23.07 -16.68 -27.46
C ALA A 172 -24.31 -15.94 -28.01
N SER A 173 -24.14 -14.73 -28.55
CA SER A 173 -25.24 -13.98 -29.18
C SER A 173 -25.81 -14.73 -30.38
N LYS A 174 -24.95 -15.29 -31.23
CA LYS A 174 -25.39 -16.12 -32.36
C LYS A 174 -26.19 -17.35 -31.92
N ALA A 175 -25.78 -18.02 -30.84
CA ALA A 175 -26.54 -19.16 -30.30
C ALA A 175 -27.95 -18.73 -29.84
N ILE A 176 -28.05 -17.59 -29.16
CA ILE A 176 -29.34 -17.03 -28.72
C ILE A 176 -30.20 -16.64 -29.92
N ASP A 177 -29.61 -16.03 -30.95
CA ASP A 177 -30.31 -15.69 -32.20
C ASP A 177 -30.87 -16.92 -32.91
N LEU A 178 -30.10 -18.01 -32.98
CA LEU A 178 -30.55 -19.27 -33.56
C LEU A 178 -31.73 -19.86 -32.79
N TYR A 179 -31.63 -19.92 -31.46
CA TYR A 179 -32.72 -20.36 -30.59
C TYR A 179 -34.01 -19.55 -30.82
N LYS A 180 -33.88 -18.23 -30.88
CA LYS A 180 -34.99 -17.30 -31.11
C LYS A 180 -35.64 -17.50 -32.48
N MET A 181 -34.80 -17.67 -33.50
CA MET A 181 -35.23 -17.89 -34.88
C MET A 181 -36.01 -19.21 -35.02
N GLU A 182 -35.53 -20.30 -34.42
CA GLU A 182 -36.18 -21.62 -34.49
C GLU A 182 -37.50 -21.68 -33.70
N ASN A 183 -37.58 -20.97 -32.58
CA ASN A 183 -38.80 -20.93 -31.76
C ASN A 183 -39.80 -19.83 -32.17
N GLY A 184 -39.52 -19.08 -33.24
CA GLY A 184 -40.36 -17.97 -33.69
C GLY A 184 -40.44 -16.82 -32.67
N LEU A 185 -39.54 -16.81 -31.69
CA LEU A 185 -39.34 -15.73 -30.72
C LEU A 185 -38.54 -14.64 -31.42
N GLN A 186 -39.13 -13.97 -32.41
CA GLN A 186 -38.47 -12.83 -33.03
C GLN A 186 -38.00 -11.89 -31.92
N SER A 187 -36.72 -11.52 -31.98
CA SER A 187 -36.14 -10.50 -31.14
C SER A 187 -36.99 -9.25 -31.32
N GLN A 188 -37.97 -9.07 -30.43
CA GLN A 188 -38.49 -7.76 -30.13
C GLN A 188 -37.27 -7.06 -29.59
N ILE A 189 -36.51 -6.40 -30.46
CA ILE A 189 -35.71 -5.26 -30.09
C ILE A 189 -36.77 -4.34 -29.50
N LYS A 190 -37.05 -4.51 -28.20
CA LYS A 190 -37.60 -3.46 -27.38
C LYS A 190 -36.51 -2.43 -27.53
N SER A 191 -36.69 -1.55 -28.50
CA SER A 191 -36.05 -0.27 -28.51
C SER A 191 -36.41 0.28 -27.15
N GLN A 192 -35.53 0.07 -26.17
CA GLN A 192 -35.40 1.01 -25.09
C GLN A 192 -35.43 2.34 -25.83
N PRO A 193 -36.41 3.22 -25.57
CA PRO A 193 -36.43 4.50 -26.23
C PRO A 193 -35.03 5.05 -26.04
N GLU A 194 -34.27 5.20 -27.13
CA GLU A 194 -32.99 5.84 -27.07
C GLU A 194 -33.31 7.17 -26.44
N LYS A 195 -33.00 7.30 -25.14
CA LYS A 195 -32.80 8.59 -24.55
C LYS A 195 -31.57 9.06 -25.31
N LYS A 196 -31.82 9.74 -26.42
CA LYS A 196 -30.90 10.67 -27.06
C LYS A 196 -30.63 11.76 -26.04
N GLY A 197 -29.95 11.39 -24.96
CA GLY A 197 -29.24 12.30 -24.10
C GLY A 197 -28.09 12.77 -24.96
N SER A 198 -28.39 13.76 -25.82
CA SER A 198 -27.38 14.69 -26.28
C SER A 198 -26.53 15.04 -25.07
N ALA A 199 -25.21 15.11 -25.20
CA ALA A 199 -24.35 15.56 -24.09
C ALA A 199 -24.81 16.93 -23.52
N ALA A 200 -25.63 17.69 -24.27
CA ALA A 200 -26.33 18.89 -23.83
C ALA A 200 -27.47 18.67 -22.80
N ASP A 201 -28.05 17.46 -22.70
CA ASP A 201 -29.14 17.12 -21.77
C ASP A 201 -28.60 16.59 -20.42
N ILE A 202 -27.32 16.19 -20.38
CA ILE A 202 -26.59 15.85 -19.15
C ILE A 202 -26.11 17.13 -18.43
N VAL A 203 -25.99 18.24 -19.16
CA VAL A 203 -25.87 19.59 -18.60
C VAL A 203 -27.24 20.30 -18.65
N SER A 204 -28.22 19.69 -17.99
CA SER A 204 -29.41 20.44 -17.59
C SER A 204 -29.00 21.38 -16.45
N THR A 205 -28.71 22.63 -16.78
CA THR A 205 -28.55 23.75 -15.84
C THR A 205 -29.87 24.17 -15.17
N LYS A 206 -30.87 23.28 -15.17
CA LYS A 206 -32.04 23.39 -14.31
C LYS A 206 -31.59 23.14 -12.89
N THR A 207 -31.14 24.21 -12.24
CA THR A 207 -31.46 24.52 -10.84
C THR A 207 -31.80 23.29 -10.02
N THR A 208 -30.77 22.53 -9.65
CA THR A 208 -30.85 21.68 -8.47
C THR A 208 -31.32 22.60 -7.36
N THR A 209 -32.55 22.37 -6.90
CA THR A 209 -33.00 22.80 -5.60
C THR A 209 -32.16 22.01 -4.60
N VAL A 210 -30.91 22.46 -4.45
CA VAL A 210 -29.98 21.97 -3.44
C VAL A 210 -30.61 22.35 -2.12
N ASP A 211 -30.82 21.33 -1.30
CA ASP A 211 -31.04 21.42 0.12
C ASP A 211 -30.42 22.69 0.72
N THR A 212 -31.26 23.52 1.33
CA THR A 212 -31.06 24.94 1.70
C THR A 212 -29.94 25.23 2.72
N LYS A 213 -28.95 24.34 2.87
CA LYS A 213 -27.85 24.45 3.82
C LYS A 213 -26.45 24.31 3.21
N GLN A 214 -26.32 23.97 1.93
CA GLN A 214 -24.99 23.95 1.31
C GLN A 214 -24.66 25.32 0.69
N PRO A 215 -23.48 25.88 0.98
CA PRO A 215 -23.13 27.23 0.55
C PRO A 215 -22.81 27.26 -0.96
N LYS A 216 -23.30 28.30 -1.66
CA LYS A 216 -23.25 28.44 -3.12
C LYS A 216 -21.81 28.37 -3.65
N ILE A 217 -21.60 27.64 -4.74
CA ILE A 217 -20.34 27.61 -5.51
C ILE A 217 -20.40 28.70 -6.57
N TRP A 218 -19.36 29.51 -6.67
CA TRP A 218 -19.28 30.64 -7.62
C TRP A 218 -18.33 30.30 -8.79
N THR A 219 -18.55 30.91 -9.95
CA THR A 219 -17.61 30.83 -11.08
C THR A 219 -16.96 32.18 -11.35
N GLU A 220 -15.69 32.19 -11.79
CA GLU A 220 -14.98 33.45 -12.09
C GLU A 220 -15.72 34.29 -13.15
N ARG A 221 -16.33 33.62 -14.13
CA ARG A 221 -17.14 34.27 -15.17
C ARG A 221 -18.41 34.91 -14.61
N GLU A 222 -19.07 34.30 -13.63
CA GLU A 222 -20.25 34.86 -12.96
C GLU A 222 -19.89 36.10 -12.14
N ILE A 223 -18.77 36.04 -11.41
CA ILE A 223 -18.25 37.19 -10.64
C ILE A 223 -17.84 38.33 -11.58
N ALA A 224 -17.20 38.02 -12.71
CA ALA A 224 -16.77 39.03 -13.69
C ALA A 224 -17.93 39.64 -14.50
N ALA A 225 -19.04 38.91 -14.68
CA ALA A 225 -20.20 39.37 -15.42
C ALA A 225 -21.20 40.15 -14.56
N MET A 226 -21.05 40.15 -13.23
CA MET A 226 -21.98 40.84 -12.34
C MET A 226 -21.75 42.36 -12.34
N SER A 227 -22.82 43.12 -12.16
CA SER A 227 -22.72 44.57 -12.00
C SER A 227 -22.14 44.93 -10.63
N LEU A 228 -21.56 46.13 -10.50
CA LEU A 228 -21.00 46.63 -9.24
C LEU A 228 -22.03 46.56 -8.08
N ASP A 229 -23.27 46.97 -8.33
CA ASP A 229 -24.38 46.89 -7.35
C ASP A 229 -24.77 45.45 -6.94
N GLN A 230 -24.45 44.46 -7.77
CA GLN A 230 -24.68 43.05 -7.45
C GLN A 230 -23.50 42.47 -6.68
N PHE A 231 -22.28 42.90 -7.04
CA PHE A 231 -21.07 42.50 -6.32
C PHE A 231 -21.14 42.92 -4.86
N ASP A 232 -21.49 44.19 -4.59
CA ASP A 232 -21.60 44.72 -3.24
C ASP A 232 -22.63 43.97 -2.37
N LYS A 233 -23.67 43.38 -2.99
CA LYS A 233 -24.69 42.60 -2.28
C LYS A 233 -24.23 41.20 -1.90
N TYR A 234 -23.32 40.61 -2.67
CA TYR A 234 -22.83 39.24 -2.48
C TYR A 234 -21.34 39.20 -2.12
N GLU A 235 -20.75 40.34 -1.75
CA GLU A 235 -19.32 40.48 -1.48
C GLU A 235 -18.85 39.48 -0.43
N ASP A 236 -19.55 39.40 0.70
CA ASP A 236 -19.22 38.50 1.81
C ASP A 236 -19.26 37.03 1.38
N GLU A 237 -20.25 36.62 0.59
CA GLU A 237 -20.41 35.24 0.11
C GLU A 237 -19.35 34.87 -0.94
N ILE A 238 -18.99 35.81 -1.81
CA ILE A 238 -17.95 35.64 -2.83
C ILE A 238 -16.58 35.57 -2.16
N GLN A 239 -16.29 36.43 -1.17
CA GLN A 239 -15.06 36.37 -0.39
C GLN A 239 -14.93 35.05 0.39
N GLN A 240 -16.02 34.57 1.00
CA GLN A 240 -16.04 33.28 1.67
C GLN A 240 -15.83 32.12 0.69
N ALA A 241 -16.44 32.17 -0.50
CA ALA A 241 -16.22 31.16 -1.53
C ALA A 241 -14.77 31.19 -2.07
N MET A 242 -14.15 32.37 -2.19
CA MET A 242 -12.75 32.51 -2.57
C MET A 242 -11.80 31.92 -1.52
N SER A 243 -12.06 32.16 -0.23
CA SER A 243 -11.21 31.63 0.85
C SER A 243 -11.34 30.10 1.01
N GLU A 244 -12.53 29.56 0.79
CA GLU A 244 -12.81 28.12 0.88
C GLU A 244 -12.49 27.36 -0.42
N GLY A 245 -11.99 28.03 -1.46
CA GLY A 245 -11.67 27.42 -2.76
C GLY A 245 -12.90 26.94 -3.54
N ARG A 246 -14.08 27.47 -3.23
CA ARG A 246 -15.37 27.19 -3.89
C ARG A 246 -15.64 28.12 -5.08
N VAL A 247 -14.58 28.70 -5.66
CA VAL A 247 -14.63 29.45 -6.92
C VAL A 247 -13.96 28.61 -8.01
N VAL A 248 -14.73 28.23 -9.02
CA VAL A 248 -14.26 27.38 -10.12
C VAL A 248 -13.79 28.25 -11.29
N LYS A 249 -12.59 27.97 -11.80
CA LYS A 249 -12.06 28.51 -13.06
C LYS A 249 -12.72 27.79 -14.23
N GLN A 250 -13.60 28.47 -14.95
CA GLN A 250 -14.23 28.00 -16.18
C GLN A 250 -14.10 29.02 -17.31
#